data_AF-X0Y753-F1
#
_entry.id   AF-X0Y753-F1
#
_cell.length_a   1.000
_cell.length_b   1.000
_cell.length_c   1.000
_cell.angle_alpha   90.00
_cell.angle_beta   90.00
_cell.angle_gamma   90.00
#
_symmetry.space_group_name_H-M   'P 1'
#
loop_
_entity.id
_entity.type
_entity.pdbx_description
1 polymer ?
#
loop_
_entity_poly.entity_id
_entity_poly.type
_entity_poly.pdbx_seq_one_letter_code
_entity_poly.pdbx_strand_id
1 'polypeptide(L)'
;LVAETLPQVGTPYVEALAAMGRMHPFFERGGMTAYPQPPSRYGERLRACLEAVGIGRCDRRSAEALGRAIDALAAGPARLARREICRWARSYLGAKNHRTNRPDRRRMLELVARHLDSTPVYYLWRRENTP
;
A
#
# COMPACT_ATOMS: atom_id res chain seq x y z
N LEU A 1 -8.22 -25.95 7.70
CA LEU A 1 -9.02 -24.75 8.07
C LEU A 1 -9.62 -24.04 6.86
N VAL A 2 -8.94 -23.15 6.13
CA VAL A 2 -9.58 -22.35 5.05
C VAL A 2 -10.22 -23.21 3.96
N ALA A 3 -9.52 -24.25 3.48
CA ALA A 3 -10.04 -25.17 2.47
C ALA A 3 -11.29 -25.94 2.93
N GLU A 4 -11.38 -26.25 4.23
CA GLU A 4 -12.52 -26.96 4.81
C GLU A 4 -13.71 -26.04 5.07
N THR A 5 -13.45 -24.77 5.40
CA THR A 5 -14.50 -23.82 5.76
C THR A 5 -15.15 -23.16 4.55
N LEU A 6 -14.40 -22.84 3.49
CA LEU A 6 -14.92 -22.13 2.30
C LEU A 6 -16.16 -22.80 1.67
N PRO A 7 -16.21 -24.13 1.48
CA PRO A 7 -17.41 -24.79 0.96
C PRO A 7 -18.65 -24.62 1.84
N GLN A 8 -18.48 -24.39 3.15
CA GLN A 8 -19.56 -24.32 4.14
C GLN A 8 -20.18 -22.93 4.27
N VAL A 9 -19.55 -21.87 3.74
CA VAL A 9 -19.92 -20.45 3.97
C VAL A 9 -21.28 -20.05 3.36
N GLY A 10 -21.99 -20.97 2.71
CA GLY A 10 -23.32 -20.71 2.11
C GLY A 10 -23.31 -19.77 0.89
N THR A 11 -22.29 -18.94 0.70
CA THR A 11 -22.19 -17.95 -0.38
C THR A 11 -21.49 -18.50 -1.64
N PRO A 12 -21.84 -17.98 -2.83
CA PRO A 12 -21.18 -18.38 -4.08
C PRO A 12 -19.78 -17.81 -4.26
N TYR A 13 -19.46 -16.71 -3.57
CA TYR A 13 -18.18 -16.02 -3.64
C TYR A 13 -17.67 -15.68 -2.25
N VAL A 14 -16.35 -15.76 -2.08
CA VAL A 14 -15.63 -15.25 -0.90
C VAL A 14 -14.44 -14.44 -1.38
N GLU A 15 -14.34 -13.21 -0.89
CA GLU A 15 -13.26 -12.27 -1.23
C GLU A 15 -12.38 -12.01 -0.02
N ALA A 16 -11.08 -11.87 -0.22
CA ALA A 16 -10.14 -11.49 0.83
C ALA A 16 -9.05 -10.55 0.29
N LEU A 17 -8.59 -9.64 1.14
CA LEU A 17 -7.45 -8.77 0.85
C LEU A 17 -6.34 -9.04 1.87
N ALA A 18 -5.23 -9.61 1.41
CA ALA A 18 -4.10 -9.91 2.28
C ALA A 18 -3.03 -8.84 2.16
N ALA A 19 -2.74 -8.14 3.27
CA ALA A 19 -1.69 -7.11 3.31
C ALA A 19 -0.28 -7.68 3.00
N MET A 20 -0.05 -8.97 3.27
CA MET A 20 1.20 -9.68 3.01
C MET A 20 0.99 -10.94 2.14
N GLY A 21 0.01 -10.93 1.22
CA GLY A 21 -0.29 -12.11 0.40
C GLY A 21 0.89 -12.64 -0.42
N ARG A 22 1.86 -11.77 -0.75
CA ARG A 22 3.10 -12.17 -1.45
C ARG A 22 4.09 -12.99 -0.61
N MET A 23 3.96 -12.97 0.72
CA MET A 23 4.95 -13.62 1.61
C MET A 23 4.65 -15.09 1.86
N HIS A 24 3.37 -15.47 1.88
CA HIS A 24 2.97 -16.85 2.14
C HIS A 24 1.67 -17.17 1.41
N PRO A 25 1.60 -18.31 0.69
CA PRO A 25 0.44 -18.67 -0.12
C PRO A 25 -0.71 -19.28 0.72
N PHE A 26 -1.11 -18.59 1.80
CA PHE A 26 -2.08 -19.10 2.77
C PHE A 26 -3.47 -19.30 2.16
N PHE A 27 -3.94 -18.31 1.39
CA PHE A 27 -5.27 -18.33 0.77
C PHE A 27 -5.30 -19.23 -0.46
N GLU A 28 -4.20 -19.31 -1.21
CA GLU A 28 -4.01 -20.20 -2.35
C GLU A 28 -4.08 -21.66 -1.93
N ARG A 29 -3.42 -22.04 -0.81
CA ARG A 29 -3.56 -23.37 -0.21
C ARG A 29 -4.99 -23.66 0.27
N GLY A 30 -5.78 -22.61 0.52
CA GLY A 30 -7.21 -22.70 0.81
C GLY A 30 -8.09 -22.87 -0.43
N GLY A 31 -7.53 -22.84 -1.64
CA GLY A 31 -8.28 -22.92 -2.90
C GLY A 31 -8.70 -21.55 -3.46
N MET A 32 -8.25 -20.43 -2.89
CA MET A 32 -8.52 -19.10 -3.45
C MET A 32 -7.56 -18.79 -4.60
N THR A 33 -8.04 -18.03 -5.60
CA THR A 33 -7.21 -17.52 -6.70
C THR A 33 -6.63 -16.15 -6.33
N ALA A 34 -5.32 -15.97 -6.50
CA ALA A 34 -4.62 -14.72 -6.24
C ALA A 34 -4.68 -13.75 -7.43
N TYR A 35 -4.98 -12.48 -7.15
CA TYR A 35 -4.97 -11.37 -8.11
C TYR A 35 -4.00 -10.30 -7.59
N PRO A 36 -2.69 -10.40 -7.92
CA PRO A 36 -1.71 -9.43 -7.50
C PRO A 36 -1.96 -8.09 -8.21
N GLN A 37 -2.01 -7.00 -7.46
CA GLN A 37 -2.07 -5.68 -8.07
C GLN A 37 -0.68 -5.17 -8.45
N PRO A 38 -0.52 -4.52 -9.61
CA PRO A 38 0.70 -3.81 -9.94
C PRO A 38 0.90 -2.63 -8.95
N PRO A 39 2.16 -2.21 -8.72
CA PRO A 39 2.42 -1.03 -7.89
C PRO A 39 1.70 0.20 -8.44
N SER A 40 1.23 1.09 -7.56
CA SER A 40 0.62 2.34 -8.02
C SER A 40 1.66 3.23 -8.70
N ARG A 41 1.31 3.83 -9.85
CA ARG A 41 2.18 4.79 -10.58
C ARG A 41 2.66 5.93 -9.67
N TYR A 42 1.80 6.41 -8.78
CA TYR A 42 2.17 7.44 -7.80
C TYR A 42 3.18 6.92 -6.77
N GLY A 43 3.03 5.67 -6.32
CA GLY A 43 3.95 5.03 -5.39
C GLY A 43 5.34 4.81 -6.01
N GLU A 44 5.40 4.31 -7.24
CA GLU A 44 6.66 4.17 -7.99
C GLU A 44 7.37 5.51 -8.16
N ARG A 45 6.63 6.55 -8.55
CA ARG A 45 7.15 7.90 -8.68
C ARG A 45 7.70 8.45 -7.36
N LEU A 46 6.98 8.24 -6.25
CA LEU A 46 7.47 8.64 -4.93
C LEU A 46 8.76 7.90 -4.59
N ARG A 47 8.82 6.57 -4.77
CA ARG A 47 10.05 5.80 -4.55
C ARG A 47 11.22 6.34 -5.36
N ALA A 48 11.05 6.53 -6.66
CA ALA A 48 12.09 7.08 -7.53
C ALA A 48 12.56 8.47 -7.05
N CYS A 49 11.65 9.32 -6.58
CA CYS A 49 12.01 10.61 -5.98
C CYS A 49 12.82 10.44 -4.69
N LEU A 50 12.43 9.53 -3.79
CA LEU A 50 13.13 9.27 -2.55
C LEU A 50 14.55 8.73 -2.82
N GLU A 51 14.72 7.87 -3.81
CA GLU A 51 16.05 7.42 -4.28
C GLU A 51 16.88 8.60 -4.80
N ALA A 52 16.31 9.41 -5.71
CA ALA A 52 17.01 10.49 -6.37
C ALA A 52 17.50 11.60 -5.41
N VAL A 53 16.79 11.83 -4.31
CA VAL A 53 17.21 12.81 -3.28
C VAL A 53 18.10 12.19 -2.19
N GLY A 54 18.52 10.94 -2.33
CA GLY A 54 19.48 10.30 -1.42
C GLY A 54 18.86 9.67 -0.16
N ILE A 55 17.53 9.61 -0.04
CA ILE A 55 16.81 8.94 1.06
C ILE A 55 16.33 7.54 0.64
N GLY A 56 17.12 6.91 -0.23
CA GLY A 56 17.00 5.54 -0.70
C GLY A 56 16.93 4.51 0.43
N ARG A 57 17.90 4.63 1.33
CA ARG A 57 18.24 3.65 2.37
C ARG A 57 17.74 4.03 3.76
N CYS A 58 17.00 5.12 3.91
CA CYS A 58 16.43 5.48 5.21
C CYS A 58 15.37 4.44 5.62
N ASP A 59 15.14 4.28 6.92
CA ASP A 59 14.02 3.48 7.39
C ASP A 59 12.70 4.20 7.05
N ARG A 60 12.14 3.85 5.90
CA ARG A 60 10.88 4.39 5.41
C ARG A 60 9.69 3.90 6.22
N ARG A 61 9.82 2.82 7.00
CA ARG A 61 8.73 2.28 7.85
C ARG A 61 8.52 3.11 9.11
N SER A 62 9.45 4.02 9.41
CA SER A 62 9.32 5.01 10.48
C SER A 62 9.06 6.40 9.90
N ALA A 63 7.86 6.93 10.19
CA ALA A 63 7.48 8.29 9.80
C ALA A 63 8.45 9.34 10.38
N GLU A 64 8.97 9.11 11.58
CA GLU A 64 9.94 9.99 12.22
C GLU A 64 11.30 9.92 11.52
N ALA A 65 11.81 8.71 11.23
CA ALA A 65 13.08 8.55 10.54
C ALA A 65 13.05 9.16 9.14
N LEU A 66 11.94 8.95 8.41
CA LEU A 66 11.70 9.58 7.12
C LEU A 66 11.63 11.11 7.23
N GLY A 67 10.94 11.63 8.26
CA GLY A 67 10.88 13.06 8.55
C GLY A 67 12.25 13.69 8.79
N ARG A 68 13.07 13.06 9.66
CA ARG A 68 14.45 13.49 9.93
C ARG A 68 15.32 13.45 8.68
N ALA A 69 15.20 12.39 7.88
CA ALA A 69 15.94 12.26 6.64
C ALA A 69 15.60 13.38 5.65
N ILE A 70 14.33 13.76 5.54
CA ILE A 70 13.88 14.88 4.68
C ILE A 70 14.37 16.22 5.21
N ASP A 71 14.36 16.43 6.53
CA ASP A 71 14.78 17.70 7.14
C ASP A 71 16.30 17.91 7.09
N ALA A 72 17.08 16.83 6.96
CA ALA A 72 18.52 16.87 6.75
C ALA A 72 18.93 17.19 5.29
N LEU A 73 17.99 17.20 4.34
CA LEU A 73 18.26 17.53 2.94
C LEU A 73 18.43 19.03 2.73
N ALA A 74 19.21 19.40 1.70
CA ALA A 74 19.21 20.76 1.17
C ALA A 74 17.79 21.21 0.74
N ALA A 75 17.55 22.52 0.77
CA ALA A 75 16.21 23.10 0.58
C ALA A 75 15.51 22.68 -0.73
N GLY A 76 16.26 22.52 -1.83
CA GLY A 76 15.74 22.06 -3.12
C GLY A 76 15.23 20.61 -3.06
N PRO A 77 16.11 19.63 -2.78
CA PRO A 77 15.71 18.23 -2.62
C PRO A 77 14.61 18.01 -1.56
N ALA A 78 14.66 18.70 -0.43
CA ALA A 78 13.63 18.64 0.61
C ALA A 78 12.26 19.08 0.07
N ARG A 79 12.21 20.17 -0.72
CA ARG A 79 10.99 20.68 -1.34
C ARG A 79 10.41 19.69 -2.35
N LEU A 80 11.27 19.07 -3.16
CA LEU A 80 10.86 18.05 -4.13
C LEU A 80 10.25 16.84 -3.42
N ALA A 81 10.93 16.29 -2.42
CA ALA A 81 10.43 15.16 -1.63
C ALA A 81 9.07 15.46 -0.98
N ARG A 82 8.93 16.61 -0.31
CA ARG A 82 7.67 17.04 0.31
C ARG A 82 6.54 17.16 -0.72
N ARG A 83 6.82 17.68 -1.91
CA ARG A 83 5.83 17.80 -3.00
C ARG A 83 5.36 16.43 -3.49
N GLU A 84 6.26 15.48 -3.70
CA GLU A 84 5.90 14.13 -4.13
C GLU A 84 5.15 13.35 -3.05
N ILE A 85 5.52 13.50 -1.78
CA ILE A 85 4.77 12.94 -0.64
C ILE A 85 3.34 13.49 -0.62
N CYS A 86 3.17 14.81 -0.73
CA CYS A 86 1.85 15.43 -0.80
C CYS A 86 1.02 14.90 -1.98
N ARG A 87 1.64 14.75 -3.15
CA ARG A 87 0.95 14.23 -4.35
C ARG A 87 0.50 12.79 -4.14
N TRP A 88 1.41 11.93 -3.65
CA TRP A 88 1.12 10.53 -3.39
C TRP A 88 0.03 10.38 -2.32
N ALA A 89 0.13 11.08 -1.19
CA ALA A 89 -0.85 11.01 -0.10
C ALA A 89 -2.27 11.41 -0.57
N ARG A 90 -2.38 12.43 -1.43
CA ARG A 90 -3.66 12.82 -2.04
C ARG A 90 -4.20 11.75 -2.99
N SER A 91 -3.33 11.11 -3.77
CA SER A 91 -3.75 10.00 -4.65
C SER A 91 -4.23 8.79 -3.84
N TYR A 92 -3.57 8.49 -2.73
CA TYR A 92 -3.90 7.37 -1.84
C TYR A 92 -5.21 7.59 -1.08
N LEU A 93 -5.45 8.80 -0.57
CA LEU A 93 -6.68 9.14 0.16
C LEU A 93 -7.92 9.32 -0.74
N GLY A 94 -7.73 9.35 -2.07
CA GLY A 94 -8.80 9.45 -3.07
C GLY A 94 -9.39 10.85 -3.25
N ALA A 95 -9.93 11.09 -4.45
CA ALA A 95 -10.57 12.36 -4.84
C ALA A 95 -11.90 12.64 -4.12
N LYS A 96 -12.56 11.65 -3.50
CA LYS A 96 -13.91 11.85 -2.95
C LYS A 96 -13.98 12.76 -1.70
N ASN A 97 -12.85 13.15 -1.12
CA ASN A 97 -12.79 13.93 0.14
C ASN A 97 -12.14 15.32 -0.02
N HIS A 98 -12.38 15.99 -1.16
CA HIS A 98 -11.69 17.23 -1.56
C HIS A 98 -11.77 18.42 -0.58
N ARG A 99 -12.67 18.45 0.41
CA ARG A 99 -12.84 19.63 1.30
C ARG A 99 -12.27 19.48 2.71
N THR A 100 -12.10 18.27 3.23
CA THR A 100 -11.75 18.06 4.66
C THR A 100 -10.47 17.26 4.91
N ASN A 101 -9.89 16.61 3.89
CA ASN A 101 -8.75 15.71 4.10
C ASN A 101 -7.46 16.27 3.45
N ARG A 102 -6.98 17.41 3.97
CA ARG A 102 -5.59 17.84 3.75
C ARG A 102 -4.75 17.26 4.90
N PRO A 103 -4.16 16.06 4.75
CA PRO A 103 -3.35 15.50 5.81
C PRO A 103 -2.19 16.46 6.12
N ASP A 104 -1.97 16.69 7.41
CA ASP A 104 -0.80 17.44 7.87
C ASP A 104 0.49 16.67 7.55
N ARG A 105 1.65 17.32 7.78
CA ARG A 105 2.95 16.70 7.49
C ARG A 105 3.12 15.36 8.19
N ARG A 106 2.76 15.27 9.46
CA ARG A 106 2.90 14.06 10.27
C ARG A 106 2.08 12.93 9.67
N ARG A 107 0.81 13.18 9.37
CA ARG A 107 -0.11 12.21 8.79
C ARG A 107 0.34 11.73 7.42
N MET A 108 0.89 12.61 6.58
CA MET A 108 1.44 12.21 5.29
C MET A 108 2.62 11.25 5.45
N LEU A 109 3.54 11.51 6.39
CA LEU A 109 4.68 10.64 6.66
C LEU A 109 4.23 9.29 7.23
N GLU A 110 3.23 9.27 8.11
CA GLU A 110 2.62 8.03 8.62
C GLU A 110 2.01 7.18 7.50
N LEU A 111 1.30 7.82 6.55
CA LEU A 111 0.72 7.12 5.41
C LEU A 111 1.81 6.51 4.53
N VAL A 112 2.86 7.27 4.22
CA VAL A 112 4.00 6.76 3.44
C VAL A 112 4.61 5.55 4.13
N ALA A 113 4.90 5.68 5.43
CA ALA A 113 5.53 4.63 6.20
C ALA A 113 4.73 3.32 6.26
N ARG A 114 3.40 3.44 6.29
CA ARG A 114 2.51 2.28 6.38
C ARG A 114 2.20 1.65 5.03
N HIS A 115 2.09 2.44 3.98
CA HIS A 115 1.41 2.00 2.75
C HIS A 115 2.26 2.08 1.49
N LEU A 116 3.33 2.88 1.46
CA LEU A 116 4.12 3.04 0.23
C LEU A 116 4.60 1.68 -0.29
N ASP A 117 5.12 0.84 0.61
CA ASP A 117 5.64 -0.50 0.29
C ASP A 117 4.67 -1.64 0.56
N SER A 118 3.41 -1.32 0.89
CA SER A 118 2.37 -2.35 0.97
C SER A 118 2.10 -2.92 -0.43
N THR A 119 2.05 -4.24 -0.52
CA THR A 119 1.75 -4.97 -1.75
C THR A 119 0.59 -5.93 -1.51
N PRO A 120 -0.62 -5.40 -1.26
CA PRO A 120 -1.76 -6.23 -0.96
C PRO A 120 -2.09 -7.13 -2.16
N VAL A 121 -2.49 -8.36 -1.88
CA VAL A 121 -2.98 -9.32 -2.88
C VAL A 121 -4.45 -9.55 -2.62
N TYR A 122 -5.24 -9.41 -3.67
CA TYR A 122 -6.66 -9.71 -3.64
C TYR A 122 -6.87 -11.19 -3.94
N TYR A 123 -7.78 -11.83 -3.23
CA TYR A 123 -8.09 -13.24 -3.36
C TYR A 123 -9.57 -13.42 -3.61
N LEU A 124 -9.90 -14.28 -4.56
CA LEU A 124 -11.28 -14.69 -4.85
C LEU A 124 -11.38 -16.19 -4.80
N TRP A 125 -12.34 -16.68 -4.02
CA TRP A 125 -12.82 -18.04 -4.11
C TRP A 125 -14.23 -18.02 -4.67
N ARG A 126 -14.51 -18.96 -5.58
CA ARG A 126 -15.81 -19.17 -6.19
C ARG A 126 -16.23 -20.60 -5.89
N ARG A 127 -17.46 -20.79 -5.42
CA ARG A 127 -18.05 -22.12 -5.33
C ARG A 127 -18.23 -22.65 -6.75
N GLU A 128 -17.57 -23.77 -7.06
CA GLU A 128 -17.86 -24.50 -8.28
C GLU A 128 -19.32 -24.94 -8.20
N ASN A 129 -20.15 -24.45 -9.13
CA ASN A 129 -21.48 -24.99 -9.31
C ASN A 129 -21.28 -26.40 -9.87
N THR A 130 -21.35 -27.42 -9.01
CA THR A 130 -21.60 -28.77 -9.49
C THR A 130 -22.95 -28.73 -10.21
N PRO A 131 -23.02 -29.10 -11.51
CA PRO A 131 -24.30 -29.23 -12.20
C PRO A 131 -25.18 -30.31 -11.56
#